data_AF-A0A087D6Q3-F1
#
_entry.id   AF-A0A087D6Q3-F1
#
_cell.length_a   1.000
_cell.length_b   1.000
_cell.length_c   1.000
_cell.angle_alpha   90.00
_cell.angle_beta   90.00
_cell.angle_gamma   90.00
#
_symmetry.space_group_name_H-M   'P 1'
#
loop_
_entity.id
_entity.type
_entity.pdbx_description
1 polymer ?
#
loop_
_entity_poly.entity_id
_entity_poly.type
_entity_poly.pdbx_seq_one_letter_code
_entity_poly.pdbx_strand_id
1 'polypeptide(L)'
;MIRIPHRRNVITVIILASVIAIAVLLTALLPQPWSDVASNASNGSSSALPTTSEHPEFTGPHKYELLNAWNNMHTELGRSILEDGKVSADELAQVHKAYNECLSVYGLQAKTITDSSGASIGETIVPIRGSMSGEQRTSIIDQCQTESDYRWLTSLAETDQGRDNQSE
;
A
#
# COMPACT_ATOMS: atom_id res chain seq x y z
N MET A 1 -52.26 -34.70 -20.59
CA MET A 1 -50.85 -35.09 -20.31
C MET A 1 -49.97 -34.20 -21.17
N ILE A 2 -49.47 -33.09 -20.62
CA ILE A 2 -48.77 -32.05 -21.38
C ILE A 2 -47.29 -32.07 -20.97
N ARG A 3 -46.41 -32.41 -21.91
CA ARG A 3 -44.95 -32.28 -21.80
C ARG A 3 -44.56 -30.81 -21.83
N ILE A 4 -43.79 -30.35 -20.84
CA ILE A 4 -43.22 -29.00 -20.77
C ILE A 4 -41.69 -29.15 -20.62
N PRO A 5 -40.87 -28.31 -21.29
CA PRO A 5 -39.64 -28.75 -21.92
C PRO A 5 -38.38 -28.58 -21.05
N HIS A 6 -37.64 -29.68 -20.90
CA HIS A 6 -36.36 -29.79 -20.20
C HIS A 6 -35.20 -28.99 -20.84
N ARG A 7 -35.42 -28.37 -22.01
CA ARG A 7 -34.36 -27.75 -22.83
C ARG A 7 -33.92 -26.34 -22.38
N ARG A 8 -34.76 -25.59 -21.65
CA ARG A 8 -34.42 -24.21 -21.25
C ARG A 8 -33.48 -24.13 -20.04
N ASN A 9 -33.51 -25.12 -19.16
CA ASN A 9 -32.71 -25.12 -17.93
C ASN A 9 -31.29 -25.67 -18.13
N VAL A 10 -31.05 -26.44 -19.21
CA VAL A 10 -29.71 -26.98 -19.51
C VAL A 10 -28.83 -25.91 -20.19
N ILE A 11 -29.42 -25.01 -20.98
CA ILE A 11 -28.68 -23.97 -21.71
C ILE A 11 -28.14 -22.88 -20.76
N THR A 12 -28.88 -22.51 -19.71
CA THR A 12 -28.46 -21.50 -18.73
C THR A 12 -27.34 -21.99 -17.80
N VAL A 13 -27.27 -23.28 -17.49
CA VAL A 13 -26.22 -23.83 -16.61
C VAL A 13 -24.87 -23.93 -17.34
N ILE A 14 -24.87 -24.15 -18.65
CA ILE A 14 -23.63 -24.30 -19.45
C ILE A 14 -22.93 -22.94 -19.69
N ILE A 15 -23.69 -21.84 -19.76
CA ILE A 15 -23.13 -20.49 -19.98
C ILE A 15 -22.42 -19.94 -18.73
N LEU A 16 -22.89 -20.28 -17.52
CA LEU A 16 -22.26 -19.82 -16.27
C LEU A 16 -20.95 -20.55 -15.93
N ALA A 17 -20.81 -21.82 -16.30
CA ALA A 17 -19.59 -22.59 -16.06
C ALA A 17 -18.43 -22.21 -16.99
N SER A 18 -18.73 -21.68 -18.19
CA SER A 18 -17.72 -21.32 -19.20
C SER A 18 -17.07 -19.94 -18.96
N VAL A 19 -17.74 -19.02 -18.26
CA VAL A 19 -17.17 -17.69 -17.94
C VAL A 19 -16.17 -17.76 -16.78
N ILE A 20 -16.35 -18.67 -15.83
CA ILE A 20 -15.45 -18.81 -14.66
C ILE A 20 -14.12 -19.49 -15.06
N ALA A 21 -14.14 -20.41 -16.02
CA ALA A 21 -12.92 -21.11 -16.47
C ALA A 21 -11.95 -20.21 -17.27
N ILE A 22 -12.46 -19.18 -17.97
CA ILE A 22 -11.63 -18.28 -18.79
C ILE A 22 -10.95 -17.20 -17.91
N ALA A 23 -11.54 -16.82 -16.78
CA ALA A 23 -10.96 -15.83 -15.88
C ALA A 23 -9.74 -16.36 -15.08
N VAL A 24 -9.68 -17.67 -14.80
CA VAL A 24 -8.58 -18.29 -14.03
C VAL A 24 -7.37 -18.63 -14.91
N LEU A 25 -7.55 -18.78 -16.22
CA LEU A 25 -6.46 -19.13 -17.14
C LEU A 25 -5.67 -17.91 -17.67
N LEU A 26 -6.14 -16.69 -17.46
CA LEU A 26 -5.48 -15.46 -17.93
C LEU A 26 -4.51 -14.83 -16.92
N THR A 27 -4.50 -15.27 -15.66
CA THR A 27 -3.56 -14.75 -14.64
C THR A 27 -2.21 -15.49 -14.62
N ALA A 28 -2.10 -16.64 -15.29
CA ALA A 28 -0.88 -17.46 -15.31
C ALA A 28 0.14 -17.08 -16.40
N LEU A 29 -0.15 -16.08 -17.24
CA LEU A 29 0.71 -15.64 -18.35
C LEU A 29 1.34 -14.25 -18.14
N LEU A 30 1.10 -13.63 -16.98
CA LEU A 30 1.87 -12.45 -16.58
C LEU A 30 3.24 -12.95 -16.10
N PRO A 31 4.36 -12.48 -16.67
CA PRO A 31 5.68 -12.80 -16.13
C PRO A 31 5.68 -12.37 -14.66
N GLN A 32 5.97 -13.30 -13.76
CA GLN A 32 6.19 -12.99 -12.35
C GLN A 32 7.62 -12.43 -12.24
N PRO A 33 7.84 -11.11 -12.11
CA PRO A 33 9.18 -10.52 -12.13
C PRO A 33 10.03 -10.88 -10.91
N TRP A 34 9.51 -11.70 -10.00
CA TRP A 34 10.12 -12.03 -8.71
C TRP A 34 10.63 -13.48 -8.64
N SER A 35 10.53 -14.30 -9.69
CA SER A 35 11.01 -15.69 -9.66
C SER A 35 12.52 -15.85 -9.81
N ASP A 36 13.27 -14.78 -10.10
CA ASP A 36 14.72 -14.82 -10.35
C ASP A 36 15.57 -14.24 -9.19
N VAL A 37 15.08 -14.30 -7.95
CA VAL A 37 15.94 -13.98 -6.80
C VAL A 37 16.84 -15.20 -6.49
N ALA A 38 18.02 -15.19 -7.11
CA ALA A 38 19.08 -16.17 -6.89
C ALA A 38 19.41 -16.31 -5.40
N SER A 39 19.32 -17.54 -4.87
CA SER A 39 19.50 -17.87 -3.44
C SER A 39 20.96 -17.85 -2.96
N ASN A 40 21.80 -17.00 -3.53
CA ASN A 40 23.24 -16.98 -3.29
C ASN A 40 23.72 -15.57 -2.93
N ALA A 41 23.30 -15.12 -1.75
CA ALA A 41 23.94 -14.00 -1.05
C ALA A 41 25.29 -14.48 -0.49
N SER A 42 26.32 -14.45 -1.35
CA SER A 42 27.71 -14.54 -0.91
C SER A 42 28.28 -13.13 -0.76
N ASN A 43 28.88 -12.89 0.40
CA ASN A 43 29.77 -11.79 0.80
C ASN A 43 30.14 -10.80 -0.32
N GLY A 44 29.61 -9.58 -0.26
CA GLY A 44 29.93 -8.52 -1.22
C GLY A 44 29.67 -7.14 -0.65
N SER A 45 30.70 -6.59 -0.02
CA SER A 45 30.80 -5.17 0.29
C SER A 45 30.63 -4.34 -1.00
N SER A 46 29.84 -3.27 -0.94
CA SER A 46 29.86 -2.13 -1.88
C SER A 46 29.42 -2.35 -3.33
N SER A 47 28.29 -3.02 -3.59
CA SER A 47 27.62 -2.89 -4.89
C SER A 47 26.33 -2.10 -4.75
N ALA A 48 26.22 -1.00 -5.50
CA ALA A 48 24.99 -0.25 -5.65
C ALA A 48 23.93 -1.17 -6.27
N LEU A 49 22.76 -1.25 -5.63
CA LEU A 49 21.63 -2.00 -6.13
C LEU A 49 21.18 -1.39 -7.46
N PRO A 50 20.76 -2.20 -8.44
CA PRO A 50 20.16 -1.68 -9.66
C PRO A 50 18.82 -1.05 -9.30
N THR A 51 18.78 0.27 -9.29
CA THR A 51 17.54 1.02 -9.12
C THR A 51 16.93 1.23 -10.49
N THR A 52 15.68 0.83 -10.63
CA THR A 52 14.90 1.01 -11.87
C THR A 52 14.34 2.43 -12.00
N SER A 53 14.67 3.34 -11.07
CA SER A 53 14.24 4.73 -11.02
C SER A 53 15.39 5.62 -10.53
N GLU A 54 15.58 6.79 -11.14
CA GLU A 54 16.47 7.83 -10.61
C GLU A 54 16.06 8.15 -9.17
N HIS A 55 17.02 8.14 -8.24
CA HIS A 55 16.78 8.37 -6.81
C HIS A 55 17.91 9.23 -6.23
N PRO A 56 17.65 9.97 -5.14
CA PRO A 56 18.70 10.69 -4.43
C PRO A 56 19.71 9.73 -3.81
N GLU A 57 20.93 10.21 -3.57
CA GLU A 57 21.93 9.43 -2.86
C GLU A 57 21.58 9.33 -1.37
N PHE A 58 21.00 8.20 -0.97
CA PHE A 58 20.74 7.92 0.44
C PHE A 58 22.01 7.52 1.18
N THR A 59 22.29 8.20 2.29
CA THR A 59 23.45 7.94 3.15
C THR A 59 23.02 7.62 4.58
N GLY A 60 23.96 7.15 5.41
CA GLY A 60 23.68 6.79 6.79
C GLY A 60 23.18 5.35 7.01
N PRO A 61 22.85 4.99 8.26
CA PRO A 61 22.52 3.61 8.65
C PRO A 61 21.23 3.08 8.00
N HIS A 62 20.28 3.96 7.68
CA HIS A 62 18.95 3.63 7.17
C HIS A 62 18.84 3.72 5.64
N LYS A 63 19.97 3.86 4.92
CA LYS A 63 19.97 4.06 3.46
C LYS A 63 19.21 2.97 2.68
N TYR A 64 19.20 1.74 3.19
CA TYR A 64 18.50 0.63 2.52
C TYR A 64 16.98 0.70 2.72
N GLU A 65 16.52 1.19 3.87
CA GLU A 65 15.08 1.41 4.13
C GLU A 65 14.56 2.57 3.28
N LEU A 66 15.32 3.66 3.19
CA LEU A 66 15.01 4.80 2.32
C LEU A 66 14.97 4.39 0.84
N LEU A 67 15.97 3.62 0.39
CA LEU A 67 16.00 3.12 -0.98
C LEU A 67 14.83 2.16 -1.27
N ASN A 68 14.50 1.29 -0.32
CA ASN A 68 13.38 0.39 -0.46
C ASN A 68 12.05 1.17 -0.50
N ALA A 69 11.87 2.18 0.35
CA ALA A 69 10.71 3.05 0.31
C ALA A 69 10.61 3.78 -1.03
N TRP A 70 11.70 4.41 -1.50
CA TRP A 70 11.76 5.11 -2.78
C TRP A 70 11.30 4.22 -3.95
N ASN A 71 11.82 3.00 -4.04
CA ASN A 71 11.47 2.05 -5.10
C ASN A 71 10.01 1.58 -5.05
N ASN A 72 9.33 1.77 -3.93
CA ASN A 72 7.93 1.42 -3.74
C ASN A 72 6.99 2.65 -3.64
N MET A 73 7.48 3.86 -3.96
CA MET A 73 6.65 5.07 -4.03
C MET A 73 5.77 5.08 -5.27
N HIS A 74 4.48 5.34 -5.08
CA HIS A 74 3.44 5.43 -6.11
C HIS A 74 3.22 6.88 -6.57
N THR A 75 3.53 7.85 -5.72
CA THR A 75 3.22 9.26 -5.93
C THR A 75 4.47 10.12 -6.11
N GLU A 76 4.33 11.21 -6.87
CA GLU A 76 5.37 12.25 -6.96
C GLU A 76 5.57 12.97 -5.62
N LEU A 77 4.48 13.15 -4.85
CA LEU A 77 4.55 13.70 -3.50
C LEU A 77 5.47 12.85 -2.61
N GLY A 78 5.24 11.54 -2.54
CA GLY A 78 6.04 10.64 -1.72
C GLY A 78 7.52 10.60 -2.13
N ARG A 79 7.81 10.68 -3.44
CA ARG A 79 9.18 10.84 -3.93
C ARG A 79 9.78 12.17 -3.49
N SER A 80 9.07 13.29 -3.68
CA SER A 80 9.56 14.62 -3.30
C SER A 80 9.88 14.74 -1.81
N ILE A 81 9.09 14.10 -0.94
CA ILE A 81 9.33 14.05 0.51
C ILE A 81 10.63 13.30 0.83
N LEU A 82 10.91 12.20 0.13
CA LEU A 82 12.13 11.42 0.38
C LEU A 82 13.38 11.98 -0.29
N GLU A 83 13.33 13.11 -1.00
CA GLU A 83 14.51 13.66 -1.69
C GLU A 83 15.65 13.99 -0.72
N ASP A 84 15.33 14.46 0.48
CA ASP A 84 16.33 14.80 1.51
C ASP A 84 16.62 13.64 2.48
N GLY A 85 15.96 12.49 2.29
CA GLY A 85 16.11 11.28 3.09
C GLY A 85 15.49 11.34 4.48
N LYS A 86 14.60 12.30 4.75
CA LYS A 86 13.87 12.43 6.02
C LYS A 86 12.39 12.64 5.76
N VAL A 87 11.57 12.40 6.79
CA VAL A 87 10.13 12.73 6.73
C VAL A 87 9.80 13.67 7.87
N SER A 88 9.54 14.93 7.55
CA SER A 88 9.12 15.92 8.55
C SER A 88 7.65 15.74 8.94
N ALA A 89 7.25 16.35 10.06
CA ALA A 89 5.86 16.34 10.52
C ALA A 89 4.91 17.03 9.52
N ASP A 90 5.35 18.10 8.87
CA ASP A 90 4.54 18.83 7.89
C ASP A 90 4.35 18.03 6.60
N GLU A 91 5.39 17.31 6.16
CA GLU A 91 5.30 16.38 5.03
C GLU A 91 4.39 15.21 5.35
N LEU A 92 4.53 14.62 6.54
CA LEU A 92 3.62 13.57 7.00
C LEU A 92 2.16 14.04 7.03
N ALA A 93 1.91 15.29 7.42
CA ALA A 93 0.57 15.88 7.37
C ALA A 93 0.01 16.01 5.94
N GLN A 94 0.86 16.32 4.95
CA GLN A 94 0.47 16.34 3.53
C GLN A 94 0.08 14.95 3.03
N VAL A 95 0.86 13.93 3.40
CA VAL A 95 0.58 12.53 3.04
C VAL A 95 -0.69 12.05 3.73
N HIS A 96 -0.88 12.39 5.00
CA HIS A 96 -2.11 12.09 5.75
C HIS A 96 -3.35 12.75 5.12
N LYS A 97 -3.19 13.93 4.52
CA LYS A 97 -4.26 14.58 3.72
C LYS A 97 -4.58 13.77 2.47
N ALA A 98 -3.56 13.37 1.69
CA ALA A 98 -3.75 12.54 0.49
C ALA A 98 -4.41 11.18 0.82
N TYR A 99 -4.00 10.56 1.93
CA TYR A 99 -4.60 9.34 2.45
C TYR A 99 -6.09 9.53 2.78
N ASN A 100 -6.44 10.62 3.46
CA ASN A 100 -7.83 10.98 3.75
C ASN A 100 -8.66 11.29 2.51
N GLU A 101 -8.06 11.92 1.50
CA GLU A 101 -8.71 12.14 0.20
C GLU A 101 -9.08 10.81 -0.44
N CYS A 102 -8.17 9.82 -0.45
CA CYS A 102 -8.48 8.46 -0.91
C CYS A 102 -9.60 7.79 -0.10
N LEU A 103 -9.50 7.81 1.24
CA LEU A 103 -10.50 7.20 2.12
C LEU A 103 -11.90 7.83 1.94
N SER A 104 -11.95 9.13 1.68
CA SER A 104 -13.21 9.88 1.59
C SER A 104 -14.11 9.40 0.45
N VAL A 105 -13.53 8.89 -0.64
CA VAL A 105 -14.25 8.29 -1.79
C VAL A 105 -15.09 7.10 -1.33
N TYR A 106 -14.61 6.37 -0.33
CA TYR A 106 -15.26 5.19 0.23
C TYR A 106 -16.08 5.48 1.49
N GLY A 107 -16.26 6.76 1.85
CA GLY A 107 -16.98 7.15 3.06
C GLY A 107 -16.22 6.81 4.35
N LEU A 108 -14.89 6.75 4.30
CA LEU A 108 -14.00 6.56 5.45
C LEU A 108 -13.22 7.85 5.73
N GLN A 109 -12.70 7.98 6.96
CA GLN A 109 -11.81 9.06 7.36
C GLN A 109 -10.82 8.55 8.43
N ALA A 110 -9.54 8.89 8.27
CA ALA A 110 -8.53 8.74 9.29
C ALA A 110 -8.62 9.88 10.32
N LYS A 111 -8.65 9.53 11.60
CA LYS A 111 -8.69 10.46 12.71
C LYS A 111 -7.54 10.18 13.67
N THR A 112 -6.78 11.22 13.95
CA THR A 112 -5.78 11.21 15.00
C THR A 112 -6.45 11.04 16.35
N ILE A 113 -5.92 10.12 17.14
CA ILE A 113 -6.26 9.93 18.55
C ILE A 113 -5.28 10.78 19.34
N THR A 114 -5.79 11.68 20.17
CA THR A 114 -4.97 12.51 21.05
C THR A 114 -5.17 12.12 22.51
N ASP A 115 -4.11 12.22 23.32
CA ASP A 115 -4.22 12.09 24.77
C ASP A 115 -4.81 13.36 25.43
N SER A 116 -4.82 13.39 26.76
CA SER A 116 -5.31 14.53 27.54
C SER A 116 -4.44 15.79 27.45
N SER A 117 -3.19 15.66 26.98
CA SER A 117 -2.29 16.78 26.72
C SER A 117 -2.43 17.35 25.31
N GLY A 118 -3.16 16.65 24.43
CA GLY A 118 -3.30 16.99 23.01
C GLY A 118 -2.22 16.36 22.13
N ALA A 119 -1.35 15.51 22.67
CA ALA A 119 -0.35 14.79 21.89
C ALA A 119 -1.00 13.64 21.11
N SER A 120 -0.57 13.43 19.87
CA SER A 120 -1.01 12.30 19.03
C SER A 120 -0.49 10.98 19.62
N ILE A 121 -1.38 10.04 19.91
CA ILE A 121 -1.06 8.70 20.43
C ILE A 121 -1.48 7.58 19.49
N GLY A 122 -2.00 7.92 18.31
CA GLY A 122 -2.36 6.94 17.29
C GLY A 122 -3.37 7.47 16.30
N GLU A 123 -3.90 6.57 15.49
CA GLU A 123 -4.88 6.86 14.46
C GLU A 123 -6.00 5.81 14.49
N THR A 124 -7.22 6.24 14.15
CA THR A 124 -8.34 5.33 13.90
C THR A 124 -9.04 5.69 12.60
N ILE A 125 -9.46 4.67 11.85
CA ILE A 125 -10.25 4.85 10.64
C ILE A 125 -11.72 4.66 10.98
N VAL A 126 -12.51 5.72 10.78
CA VAL A 126 -13.95 5.74 11.07
C VAL A 126 -14.78 5.83 9.78
N PRO A 127 -15.93 5.14 9.72
CA PRO A 127 -16.90 5.40 8.67
C PRO A 127 -17.58 6.74 8.91
N ILE A 128 -17.59 7.59 7.88
CA ILE A 128 -18.33 8.86 7.87
C ILE A 128 -19.63 8.75 7.08
N ARG A 129 -19.76 7.77 6.17
CA ARG A 129 -20.98 7.49 5.40
C ARG A 129 -21.09 6.00 5.07
N GLY A 130 -22.32 5.50 5.05
CA GLY A 130 -22.62 4.12 4.65
C GLY A 130 -22.24 3.06 5.69
N SER A 131 -22.51 1.79 5.35
CA SER A 131 -22.06 0.63 6.09
C SER A 131 -21.18 -0.25 5.19
N MET A 132 -20.18 -0.87 5.79
CA MET A 132 -19.16 -1.65 5.09
C MET A 132 -18.71 -2.79 6.00
N SER A 133 -18.41 -3.96 5.41
CA SER A 133 -17.86 -5.08 6.18
C SER A 133 -16.44 -4.76 6.67
N GLY A 134 -15.98 -5.49 7.69
CA GLY A 134 -14.62 -5.34 8.20
C GLY A 134 -13.57 -5.64 7.14
N GLU A 135 -13.73 -6.73 6.38
CA GLU A 135 -12.81 -7.15 5.32
C GLU A 135 -12.70 -6.11 4.20
N GLN A 136 -13.84 -5.60 3.73
CA GLN A 136 -13.86 -4.56 2.70
C GLN A 136 -13.20 -3.28 3.22
N ARG A 137 -13.42 -2.92 4.49
CA ARG A 137 -12.77 -1.77 5.12
C ARG A 137 -11.25 -1.95 5.16
N THR A 138 -10.76 -3.10 5.62
CA THR A 138 -9.33 -3.39 5.67
C THR A 138 -8.71 -3.31 4.28
N SER A 139 -9.35 -3.89 3.26
CA SER A 139 -8.86 -3.83 1.88
C SER A 139 -8.76 -2.39 1.36
N ILE A 140 -9.75 -1.54 1.66
CA ILE A 140 -9.73 -0.13 1.24
C ILE A 140 -8.66 0.66 1.98
N ILE A 141 -8.50 0.39 3.29
CA ILE A 141 -7.43 0.98 4.10
C ILE A 141 -6.07 0.63 3.48
N ASP A 142 -5.80 -0.66 3.25
CA ASP A 142 -4.52 -1.11 2.68
C ASP A 142 -4.27 -0.51 1.29
N GLN A 143 -5.30 -0.45 0.45
CA GLN A 143 -5.21 0.19 -0.86
C GLN A 143 -4.87 1.67 -0.73
N CYS A 144 -5.62 2.43 0.07
CA CYS A 144 -5.38 3.87 0.23
C CYS A 144 -4.02 4.16 0.88
N GLN A 145 -3.57 3.33 1.82
CA GLN A 145 -2.24 3.48 2.41
C GLN A 145 -1.12 3.29 1.39
N THR A 146 -1.32 2.40 0.42
CA THR A 146 -0.35 2.11 -0.64
C THR A 146 -0.35 3.20 -1.70
N GLU A 147 -1.52 3.52 -2.24
CA GLU A 147 -1.68 4.49 -3.33
C GLU A 147 -1.32 5.92 -2.93
N SER A 148 -1.43 6.27 -1.64
CA SER A 148 -1.00 7.57 -1.13
C SER A 148 0.40 7.58 -0.52
N ASP A 149 1.15 6.47 -0.63
CA ASP A 149 2.47 6.25 0.02
C ASP A 149 2.49 6.40 1.55
N TYR A 150 1.33 6.47 2.19
CA TYR A 150 1.20 6.71 3.63
C TYR A 150 1.89 5.63 4.47
N ARG A 151 1.79 4.36 4.05
CA ARG A 151 2.43 3.24 4.76
C ARG A 151 3.93 3.42 4.89
N TRP A 152 4.59 3.81 3.80
CA TRP A 152 6.05 3.96 3.78
C TRP A 152 6.50 5.18 4.57
N LEU A 153 5.87 6.33 4.33
CA LEU A 153 6.30 7.60 4.91
C LEU A 153 6.03 7.67 6.41
N THR A 154 4.92 7.11 6.90
CA THR A 154 4.65 7.01 8.34
C THR A 154 5.68 6.11 9.04
N SER A 155 6.02 4.96 8.46
CA SER A 155 7.02 4.05 9.04
C SER A 155 8.41 4.69 9.14
N LEU A 156 8.80 5.50 8.15
CA LEU A 156 10.07 6.23 8.18
C LEU A 156 10.04 7.35 9.23
N ALA A 157 8.94 8.12 9.31
CA ALA A 157 8.79 9.17 10.32
C ALA A 157 8.86 8.62 11.76
N GLU A 158 8.26 7.46 12.03
CA GLU A 158 8.34 6.79 13.34
C GLU A 158 9.78 6.37 13.68
N THR A 159 10.53 5.90 12.68
CA THR A 159 11.95 5.55 12.84
C THR A 159 12.79 6.78 13.18
N ASP A 160 12.53 7.92 12.54
CA ASP A 160 13.20 9.18 12.83
C ASP A 160 12.86 9.75 14.21
N GLN A 161 11.60 9.66 14.65
CA GLN A 161 11.19 10.11 15.99
C GLN A 161 11.78 9.25 17.12
N GLY A 162 11.89 7.93 16.93
CA GLY A 162 12.54 7.05 17.88
C GLY A 162 14.04 7.39 18.09
N ARG A 163 14.67 7.99 17.08
CA ARG A 163 16.09 8.39 17.09
C ARG A 163 16.33 9.70 17.85
N ASP A 164 15.47 10.69 17.68
CA ASP A 164 15.61 11.96 18.39
C ASP A 164 15.45 11.78 19.91
N ASN A 165 14.58 10.86 20.35
CA ASN A 165 14.38 10.54 21.77
C ASN A 165 15.49 9.68 22.41
N GLN A 166 16.40 9.07 21.63
CA GLN A 166 17.54 8.29 22.16
C GLN A 166 18.84 9.10 22.26
N SER A 167 18.84 10.33 21.77
CA SER A 167 20.02 11.21 21.75
C SER A 167 20.08 12.19 22.93
N GLU A 168 19.20 12.02 23.93
CA GLU A 168 19.07 12.88 25.12
C GLU A 168 19.51 12.18 26.42
#